data_AF-A0A8J1VVH5-F1
#
_entry.id   AF-A0A8J1VVH5-F1
#
_cell.length_a   1.000
_cell.length_b   1.000
_cell.length_c   1.000
_cell.angle_alpha   90.00
_cell.angle_beta   90.00
_cell.angle_gamma   90.00
#
_symmetry.space_group_name_H-M   'P 1'
#
loop_
_entity.id
_entity.type
_entity.pdbx_description
1 polymer ?
#
loop_
_entity_poly.entity_id
_entity_poly.type
_entity_poly.pdbx_seq_one_letter_code
_entity_poly.pdbx_strand_id
1 'polypeptide(L)'
;MPNPAMVSRGDGGSEEDRERPRIKRTRAKLTCLACKKRKTKCDKALPCAPCMVRGTGNICGYETGFEPSSSQTVTSRDAGIRADPDRLDSAHLPLEGLTPHEGSPRKPSPLLDHSYTAEQERIFTSLAKLTAVADRAGPSSIGLPGMNDGLELFPNIIASLSSPRSVMWSRNMSQVLEALPEKAQMDLMVDFYFSEVQILRCYLHESVFRSEIAQLEALKTLDLQLSVDPAWLAQLAAMLWVSCHFLADELETTSRLNFGLARSTLVDLAGRLFEALELAFMCAEWLHKPQIRILQAISLALSLSTQGQYSGPLFGPSNEQTRWIWFDIAVGICKSLKLHAHASAEHLLGLRDPAAPANRPLYSTEIIRRAFHNIYYLDAFTACVNPDLSRNHSPYSFPEGSVTTPEPRNYSDDALLSLTPVEPVEAWEMTKFVWELHLNTYAGHWRQYMVTLGGQDELPYDTLQQLSTQVLESHQVFLTIKTTQELDERESLAFAIINE
;
A
#
# COMPACT_ATOMS: atom_id res chain seq x y z
N MET A 1 24.77 -15.89 -58.05
CA MET A 1 24.49 -17.24 -58.59
C MET A 1 25.81 -17.92 -58.92
N PRO A 2 26.00 -19.24 -58.73
CA PRO A 2 25.04 -20.27 -58.32
C PRO A 2 25.40 -21.02 -57.01
N ASN A 3 24.38 -21.68 -56.46
CA ASN A 3 24.39 -22.75 -55.44
C ASN A 3 25.06 -24.04 -56.03
N PRO A 4 25.37 -25.15 -55.32
CA PRO A 4 24.30 -25.97 -54.70
C PRO A 4 24.66 -26.99 -53.58
N ALA A 5 23.58 -27.42 -52.92
CA ALA A 5 23.18 -28.82 -52.64
C ALA A 5 23.86 -29.67 -51.56
N MET A 6 22.97 -30.11 -50.66
CA MET A 6 22.98 -31.32 -49.84
C MET A 6 23.20 -32.61 -50.66
N VAL A 7 23.87 -33.58 -50.07
CA VAL A 7 23.71 -35.01 -50.38
C VAL A 7 23.67 -35.81 -49.08
N SER A 8 22.59 -36.55 -48.90
CA SER A 8 22.38 -37.58 -47.86
C SER A 8 22.83 -38.95 -48.34
N ARG A 9 23.34 -39.81 -47.44
CA ARG A 9 23.28 -41.29 -47.39
C ARG A 9 24.20 -41.76 -46.24
N GLY A 10 23.73 -42.46 -45.22
CA GLY A 10 23.35 -43.89 -45.21
C GLY A 10 24.50 -44.66 -44.53
N ASP A 11 24.39 -44.96 -43.23
CA ASP A 11 23.95 -46.25 -42.65
C ASP A 11 25.14 -47.20 -42.34
N GLY A 12 25.13 -47.83 -41.16
CA GLY A 12 26.17 -48.75 -40.69
C GLY A 12 26.39 -48.68 -39.17
N GLY A 13 25.62 -49.46 -38.42
CA GLY A 13 25.75 -49.62 -36.97
C GLY A 13 26.56 -50.85 -36.53
N SER A 14 27.00 -50.80 -35.26
CA SER A 14 27.27 -51.94 -34.34
C SER A 14 27.50 -51.31 -32.95
N GLU A 15 26.56 -51.43 -31.99
CA GLU A 15 26.55 -52.44 -30.91
C GLU A 15 27.87 -52.37 -30.09
N GLU A 16 27.95 -52.09 -28.78
CA GLU A 16 27.05 -52.33 -27.65
C GLU A 16 27.39 -51.32 -26.52
N ASP A 17 26.41 -50.66 -25.87
CA ASP A 17 26.57 -50.29 -24.46
C ASP A 17 25.20 -50.18 -23.75
N ARG A 18 24.84 -51.31 -23.14
CA ARG A 18 24.01 -51.48 -21.92
C ARG A 18 22.86 -50.50 -21.69
N GLU A 19 21.69 -50.89 -22.17
CA GLU A 19 20.39 -50.33 -21.83
C GLU A 19 20.12 -50.34 -20.31
N ARG A 20 20.04 -49.15 -19.71
CA ARG A 20 19.28 -48.96 -18.47
C ARG A 20 17.81 -48.80 -18.86
N PRO A 21 16.85 -49.57 -18.28
CA PRO A 21 15.45 -49.42 -18.63
C PRO A 21 14.98 -48.02 -18.24
N ARG A 22 14.61 -47.21 -19.24
CA ARG A 22 13.90 -45.95 -19.03
C ARG A 22 12.56 -46.27 -18.36
N ILE A 23 12.47 -46.09 -17.05
CA ILE A 23 11.20 -46.10 -16.33
C ILE A 23 10.34 -44.99 -16.94
N LYS A 24 9.41 -45.36 -17.81
CA LYS A 24 8.34 -44.47 -18.26
C LYS A 24 7.53 -44.12 -17.01
N ARG A 25 7.80 -42.96 -16.41
CA ARG A 25 6.92 -42.39 -15.38
C ARG A 25 5.56 -42.17 -16.01
N THR A 26 4.63 -43.07 -15.71
CA THR A 26 3.23 -42.96 -16.11
C THR A 26 2.71 -41.65 -15.55
N ARG A 27 2.37 -40.70 -16.44
CA ARG A 27 1.86 -39.38 -16.05
C ARG A 27 0.63 -39.57 -15.16
N ALA A 28 0.75 -39.23 -13.89
CA ALA A 28 -0.34 -39.34 -12.92
C ALA A 28 -1.56 -38.54 -13.39
N LYS A 29 -2.70 -39.21 -13.54
CA LYS A 29 -3.96 -38.55 -13.91
C LYS A 29 -4.58 -37.96 -12.64
N LEU A 30 -4.29 -36.68 -12.37
CA LEU A 30 -4.91 -35.90 -11.29
C LEU A 30 -6.39 -35.58 -11.63
N THR A 31 -7.26 -36.57 -11.70
CA THR A 31 -8.71 -36.38 -11.88
C THR A 31 -9.41 -37.41 -11.00
N CYS A 32 -10.32 -36.97 -10.13
CA CYS A 32 -11.01 -37.89 -9.23
C CYS A 32 -11.83 -38.92 -10.01
N LEU A 33 -12.08 -40.08 -9.40
CA LEU A 33 -12.76 -41.21 -10.02
C LEU A 33 -14.17 -40.86 -10.51
N ALA A 34 -14.89 -40.01 -9.76
CA ALA A 34 -16.24 -39.56 -10.12
C ALA A 34 -16.24 -38.65 -11.36
N CYS A 35 -15.34 -37.67 -11.44
CA CYS A 35 -15.19 -36.81 -12.62
C CYS A 35 -14.65 -37.58 -13.84
N LYS A 36 -13.74 -38.55 -13.61
CA LYS A 36 -13.22 -39.45 -14.65
C LYS A 36 -14.34 -40.29 -15.26
N LYS A 37 -15.22 -40.89 -14.46
CA LYS A 37 -16.39 -41.65 -14.93
C LYS A 37 -17.36 -40.79 -15.75
N ARG A 38 -17.50 -39.52 -15.36
CA ARG A 38 -18.41 -38.55 -16.01
C ARG A 38 -17.78 -37.80 -17.19
N LYS A 39 -16.47 -37.98 -17.45
CA LYS A 39 -15.69 -37.25 -18.46
C LYS A 39 -15.79 -35.72 -18.33
N THR A 40 -15.82 -35.21 -17.10
CA THR A 40 -15.86 -33.76 -16.82
C THR A 40 -14.54 -33.25 -16.22
N LYS A 41 -14.29 -31.94 -16.34
CA LYS A 41 -13.10 -31.29 -15.77
C LYS A 41 -13.14 -31.36 -14.23
N CYS A 42 -12.02 -31.73 -13.60
CA CYS A 42 -11.84 -31.78 -12.15
C CYS A 42 -10.86 -30.69 -11.72
N ASP A 43 -11.22 -29.99 -10.65
CA ASP A 43 -10.45 -28.94 -9.95
C ASP A 43 -9.41 -29.51 -8.98
N LYS A 44 -9.32 -30.84 -8.87
CA LYS A 44 -8.27 -31.56 -8.13
C LYS A 44 -8.27 -31.33 -6.61
N ALA A 45 -9.33 -30.79 -6.03
CA ALA A 45 -9.56 -30.79 -4.57
C ALA A 45 -10.16 -32.14 -4.11
N LEU A 46 -10.16 -32.38 -2.79
CA LEU A 46 -10.79 -33.57 -2.18
C LEU A 46 -11.68 -33.14 -0.99
N PRO A 47 -13.01 -33.23 -1.10
CA PRO A 47 -13.79 -33.51 -2.31
C PRO A 47 -13.70 -32.36 -3.33
N CYS A 48 -13.77 -32.70 -4.62
CA CYS A 48 -13.63 -31.74 -5.72
C CYS A 48 -14.92 -30.91 -5.91
N ALA A 49 -14.84 -29.63 -6.27
CA ALA A 49 -16.01 -28.73 -6.35
C ALA A 49 -17.12 -29.25 -7.30
N PRO A 50 -16.81 -29.84 -8.49
CA PRO A 50 -17.84 -30.47 -9.32
C PRO A 50 -18.55 -31.65 -8.66
N CYS A 51 -17.90 -32.36 -7.74
CA CYS A 51 -18.54 -33.42 -6.96
C CYS A 51 -19.39 -32.85 -5.81
N MET A 52 -18.95 -31.74 -5.19
CA MET A 52 -19.71 -31.02 -4.17
C MET A 52 -20.99 -30.40 -4.72
N VAL A 53 -20.91 -29.67 -5.84
CA VAL A 53 -22.08 -29.06 -6.51
C VAL A 53 -23.14 -30.10 -6.90
N ARG A 54 -22.71 -31.34 -7.16
CA ARG A 54 -23.61 -32.43 -7.56
C ARG A 54 -24.12 -33.26 -6.39
N GLY A 55 -23.80 -32.88 -5.15
CA GLY A 55 -24.18 -33.65 -3.96
C GLY A 55 -23.52 -35.03 -3.86
N THR A 56 -22.46 -35.29 -4.64
CA THR A 56 -21.73 -36.57 -4.64
C THR A 56 -20.31 -36.44 -4.08
N GLY A 57 -20.10 -35.50 -3.15
CA GLY A 57 -18.81 -35.27 -2.51
C GLY A 57 -18.32 -36.50 -1.73
N ASN A 58 -19.25 -37.25 -1.13
CA ASN A 58 -18.99 -38.48 -0.37
C ASN A 58 -18.38 -39.63 -1.20
N ILE A 59 -18.53 -39.63 -2.52
CA ILE A 59 -17.91 -40.63 -3.43
C ILE A 59 -16.75 -40.03 -4.25
N CYS A 60 -16.30 -38.82 -3.90
CA CYS A 60 -15.15 -38.20 -4.52
C CYS A 60 -13.87 -38.81 -3.94
N GLY A 61 -13.15 -39.61 -4.74
CA GLY A 61 -11.88 -40.22 -4.34
C GLY A 61 -10.90 -40.29 -5.51
N TYR A 62 -9.61 -40.38 -5.19
CA TYR A 62 -8.52 -40.60 -6.13
C TYR A 62 -8.01 -42.04 -6.03
N GLU A 63 -7.29 -42.52 -7.05
CA GLU A 63 -6.57 -43.80 -6.93
C GLU A 63 -5.50 -43.66 -5.83
N THR A 64 -5.33 -44.70 -5.00
CA THR A 64 -4.46 -44.68 -3.81
C THR A 64 -3.04 -44.22 -4.17
N GLY A 65 -2.55 -43.21 -3.46
CA GLY A 65 -1.25 -42.57 -3.72
C GLY A 65 -1.28 -41.31 -4.60
N PHE A 66 -2.46 -40.85 -5.04
CA PHE A 66 -2.64 -39.62 -5.84
C PHE A 66 -3.63 -38.62 -5.23
N GLU A 67 -3.83 -38.66 -3.92
CA GLU A 67 -4.69 -37.70 -3.22
C GLU A 67 -4.03 -36.31 -3.15
N PRO A 68 -4.77 -35.24 -3.46
CA PRO A 68 -4.29 -33.86 -3.29
C PRO A 68 -4.16 -33.52 -1.80
N SER A 69 -3.07 -32.85 -1.40
CA SER A 69 -2.81 -32.50 0.01
C SER A 69 -3.96 -31.68 0.60
N SER A 70 -4.56 -32.17 1.67
CA SER A 70 -5.68 -31.53 2.36
C SER A 70 -5.22 -30.25 3.06
N SER A 71 -5.52 -29.09 2.50
CA SER A 71 -5.59 -27.84 3.24
C SER A 71 -6.66 -26.99 2.58
N GLN A 72 -7.58 -26.48 3.41
CA GLN A 72 -8.78 -25.72 3.08
C GLN A 72 -10.05 -26.56 2.90
N THR A 73 -10.75 -26.80 4.01
CA THR A 73 -12.18 -27.14 3.98
C THR A 73 -12.94 -25.94 4.53
N VAL A 74 -13.51 -25.15 3.63
CA VAL A 74 -14.58 -24.18 3.95
C VAL A 74 -15.88 -24.98 3.95
N THR A 75 -16.49 -25.17 5.11
CA THR A 75 -17.85 -25.73 5.18
C THR A 75 -18.86 -24.59 5.24
N SER A 76 -19.35 -24.17 4.08
CA SER A 76 -20.67 -23.54 3.98
C SER A 76 -21.73 -24.63 4.12
N ARG A 77 -22.60 -24.51 5.11
CA ARG A 77 -23.90 -25.17 5.15
C ARG A 77 -24.94 -24.08 5.21
N ASP A 78 -25.76 -24.02 4.16
CA ASP A 78 -27.06 -23.40 4.25
C ASP A 78 -28.04 -24.14 3.33
N ALA A 79 -29.18 -24.56 3.89
CA ALA A 79 -30.44 -24.87 3.19
C ALA A 79 -31.52 -25.40 4.16
N GLY A 80 -32.24 -24.48 4.80
CA GLY A 80 -33.70 -24.34 4.80
C GLY A 80 -34.63 -25.40 5.39
N ILE A 81 -35.46 -25.01 6.37
CA ILE A 81 -36.84 -25.49 6.59
C ILE A 81 -37.74 -24.31 7.05
N ARG A 82 -38.95 -24.22 6.51
CA ARG A 82 -40.02 -23.24 6.83
C ARG A 82 -40.84 -23.64 8.06
N ALA A 83 -41.30 -22.62 8.80
CA ALA A 83 -42.50 -22.49 9.66
C ALA A 83 -42.68 -23.38 10.91
N ASP A 84 -42.81 -22.77 12.10
CA ASP A 84 -44.03 -22.68 12.96
C ASP A 84 -43.66 -22.16 14.38
N PRO A 85 -44.41 -21.24 15.04
CA PRO A 85 -44.11 -20.73 16.37
C PRO A 85 -45.01 -21.37 17.43
N ASP A 86 -44.48 -22.29 18.23
CA ASP A 86 -44.88 -22.53 19.63
C ASP A 86 -44.14 -23.77 20.14
N ARG A 87 -43.25 -23.59 21.14
CA ARG A 87 -43.21 -24.43 22.35
C ARG A 87 -42.05 -24.08 23.30
N LEU A 88 -42.48 -23.74 24.51
CA LEU A 88 -41.73 -23.64 25.75
C LEU A 88 -41.14 -24.97 26.22
N ASP A 89 -40.15 -24.82 27.10
CA ASP A 89 -39.80 -25.62 28.29
C ASP A 89 -38.70 -26.71 28.24
N SER A 90 -37.65 -26.37 29.01
CA SER A 90 -36.99 -27.18 30.05
C SER A 90 -36.04 -28.31 29.66
N ALA A 91 -34.75 -28.12 29.96
CA ALA A 91 -33.93 -29.12 30.66
C ALA A 91 -32.64 -28.51 31.27
N HIS A 92 -32.62 -28.50 32.60
CA HIS A 92 -31.54 -28.30 33.57
C HIS A 92 -30.37 -29.32 33.42
N LEU A 93 -29.09 -28.88 33.42
CA LEU A 93 -28.04 -29.02 34.47
C LEU A 93 -26.87 -29.95 34.03
N PRO A 94 -25.67 -29.98 34.67
CA PRO A 94 -25.03 -29.04 35.61
C PRO A 94 -23.56 -28.66 35.27
N LEU A 95 -23.09 -27.64 35.98
CA LEU A 95 -21.73 -27.09 36.07
C LEU A 95 -20.87 -27.89 37.08
N GLU A 96 -19.66 -28.31 36.68
CA GLU A 96 -18.50 -28.64 37.54
C GLU A 96 -17.26 -28.33 36.69
N GLY A 97 -16.21 -27.61 37.08
CA GLY A 97 -15.86 -26.86 38.27
C GLY A 97 -14.37 -26.46 38.06
N LEU A 98 -14.02 -25.18 38.15
CA LEU A 98 -12.64 -24.73 38.33
C LEU A 98 -12.61 -23.47 39.20
N THR A 99 -11.76 -23.57 40.21
CA THR A 99 -11.56 -22.66 41.34
C THR A 99 -10.94 -21.31 40.94
N PRO A 100 -11.21 -20.22 41.69
CA PRO A 100 -10.60 -18.91 41.45
C PRO A 100 -9.21 -18.82 42.09
N HIS A 101 -8.23 -18.33 41.33
CA HIS A 101 -6.92 -17.94 41.88
C HIS A 101 -6.84 -16.41 41.92
N GLU A 102 -6.68 -15.87 43.12
CA GLU A 102 -6.53 -14.45 43.42
C GLU A 102 -5.23 -13.86 42.85
N GLY A 103 -5.37 -12.68 42.24
CA GLY A 103 -4.60 -11.46 42.51
C GLY A 103 -3.07 -11.48 42.36
N SER A 104 -2.57 -10.88 41.27
CA SER A 104 -1.34 -10.08 41.32
C SER A 104 -1.52 -8.80 40.49
N PRO A 105 -1.28 -7.61 41.06
CA PRO A 105 -1.46 -6.34 40.36
C PRO A 105 -0.32 -6.17 39.33
N ARG A 106 -0.67 -6.13 38.03
CA ARG A 106 0.25 -5.67 36.99
C ARG A 106 0.38 -4.15 37.10
N LYS A 107 1.57 -3.69 37.46
CA LYS A 107 1.97 -2.28 37.29
C LYS A 107 2.01 -1.94 35.79
N PRO A 108 1.67 -0.71 35.37
CA PRO A 108 1.83 -0.26 34.00
C PRO A 108 3.33 -0.14 33.64
N SER A 109 3.70 -0.65 32.46
CA SER A 109 5.09 -0.66 31.97
C SER A 109 5.38 0.56 31.08
N PRO A 110 6.39 1.40 31.40
CA PRO A 110 6.83 2.49 30.53
C PRO A 110 8.07 2.09 29.69
N LEU A 111 7.98 1.03 28.87
CA LEU A 111 9.18 0.44 28.21
C LEU A 111 9.00 -0.02 26.75
N LEU A 112 8.09 0.55 25.97
CA LEU A 112 8.04 0.25 24.53
C LEU A 112 9.17 0.95 23.74
N ASP A 113 9.60 2.14 24.17
CA ASP A 113 10.45 3.03 23.37
C ASP A 113 11.89 2.50 23.14
N HIS A 114 12.56 1.98 24.18
CA HIS A 114 13.94 1.48 24.09
C HIS A 114 14.10 0.23 23.22
N SER A 115 13.02 -0.50 22.94
CA SER A 115 13.07 -1.70 22.10
C SER A 115 13.11 -1.36 20.60
N TYR A 116 12.54 -0.22 20.21
CA TYR A 116 12.41 0.21 18.82
C TYR A 116 13.61 0.99 18.32
N THR A 117 14.25 1.78 19.18
CA THR A 117 15.52 2.47 18.88
C THR A 117 16.62 1.45 18.57
N ALA A 118 16.73 0.42 19.42
CA ALA A 118 17.57 -0.74 19.20
C ALA A 118 17.23 -1.49 17.89
N GLU A 119 15.96 -1.49 17.47
CA GLU A 119 15.53 -2.12 16.21
C GLU A 119 15.91 -1.28 14.98
N GLN A 120 15.77 0.05 15.05
CA GLN A 120 16.25 0.94 13.98
C GLN A 120 17.77 0.84 13.82
N GLU A 121 18.52 0.80 14.93
CA GLU A 121 19.96 0.54 14.90
C GLU A 121 20.30 -0.83 14.29
N ARG A 122 19.51 -1.87 14.55
CA ARG A 122 19.69 -3.20 13.92
C ARG A 122 19.43 -3.16 12.42
N ILE A 123 18.36 -2.52 11.95
CA ILE A 123 18.06 -2.37 10.52
C ILE A 123 19.19 -1.59 9.84
N PHE A 124 19.59 -0.45 10.43
CA PHE A 124 20.67 0.38 9.94
C PHE A 124 21.99 -0.39 9.85
N THR A 125 22.36 -1.11 10.91
CA THR A 125 23.57 -1.93 10.97
C THR A 125 23.52 -3.11 10.01
N SER A 126 22.37 -3.75 9.86
CA SER A 126 22.19 -4.92 8.98
C SER A 126 22.27 -4.50 7.52
N LEU A 127 21.64 -3.39 7.14
CA LEU A 127 21.75 -2.84 5.80
C LEU A 127 23.18 -2.39 5.49
N ALA A 128 23.85 -1.70 6.42
CA ALA A 128 25.26 -1.33 6.26
C ALA A 128 26.18 -2.55 6.06
N LYS A 129 25.91 -3.67 6.74
CA LYS A 129 26.63 -4.93 6.54
C LYS A 129 26.32 -5.57 5.20
N LEU A 130 25.05 -5.59 4.78
CA LEU A 130 24.60 -6.22 3.54
C LEU A 130 25.09 -5.45 2.31
N THR A 131 25.07 -4.12 2.33
CA THR A 131 25.64 -3.29 1.27
C THR A 131 27.16 -3.45 1.19
N ALA A 132 27.86 -3.48 2.34
CA ALA A 132 29.30 -3.75 2.37
C ALA A 132 29.69 -5.15 1.86
N VAL A 133 28.81 -6.14 1.99
CA VAL A 133 29.01 -7.49 1.42
C VAL A 133 28.76 -7.49 -0.09
N ALA A 134 27.75 -6.76 -0.56
CA ALA A 134 27.49 -6.59 -1.99
C ALA A 134 28.68 -5.89 -2.69
N ASP A 135 29.25 -4.85 -2.08
CA ASP A 135 30.43 -4.14 -2.61
C ASP A 135 31.70 -5.02 -2.64
N ARG A 136 31.82 -5.99 -1.72
CA ARG A 136 32.96 -6.92 -1.66
C ARG A 136 32.80 -8.13 -2.59
N ALA A 137 31.58 -8.42 -3.03
CA ALA A 137 31.30 -9.42 -4.05
C ALA A 137 31.49 -8.79 -5.45
N GLY A 138 32.74 -8.46 -5.79
CA GLY A 138 33.10 -7.93 -7.11
C GLY A 138 32.61 -8.79 -8.29
N PRO A 139 32.50 -8.22 -9.50
CA PRO A 139 31.76 -8.80 -10.61
C PRO A 139 32.50 -10.00 -11.19
N SER A 140 31.97 -11.20 -11.00
CA SER A 140 32.46 -12.39 -11.69
C SER A 140 31.74 -12.55 -13.04
N SER A 141 32.40 -11.99 -14.07
CA SER A 141 32.55 -12.49 -15.46
C SER A 141 31.38 -12.36 -16.47
N ILE A 142 31.51 -11.35 -17.37
CA ILE A 142 31.65 -11.42 -18.86
C ILE A 142 30.97 -10.19 -19.54
N GLY A 143 31.79 -9.18 -19.87
CA GLY A 143 31.73 -8.38 -21.11
C GLY A 143 30.50 -7.54 -21.45
N LEU A 144 30.37 -6.34 -20.88
CA LEU A 144 29.84 -5.14 -21.57
C LEU A 144 30.30 -3.87 -20.81
N PRO A 145 30.90 -2.86 -21.48
CA PRO A 145 31.26 -1.61 -20.82
C PRO A 145 30.02 -0.71 -20.71
N GLY A 146 29.48 -0.51 -19.50
CA GLY A 146 28.39 0.44 -19.31
C GLY A 146 27.45 0.27 -18.10
N MET A 147 27.75 -0.61 -17.14
CA MET A 147 26.95 -0.74 -15.91
C MET A 147 27.90 -0.93 -14.73
N ASN A 148 28.42 0.18 -14.20
CA ASN A 148 28.76 0.21 -12.78
C ASN A 148 27.43 0.17 -12.03
N ASP A 149 27.26 -0.80 -11.13
CA ASP A 149 26.24 -0.74 -10.08
C ASP A 149 26.34 0.65 -9.44
N GLY A 150 25.30 1.46 -9.67
CA GLY A 150 25.26 2.83 -9.21
C GLY A 150 25.38 2.85 -7.69
N LEU A 151 26.34 3.60 -7.17
CA LEU A 151 26.11 4.31 -5.91
C LEU A 151 24.75 5.01 -6.06
N GLU A 152 23.72 4.43 -5.45
CA GLU A 152 22.31 4.72 -5.70
C GLU A 152 22.04 6.21 -5.47
N LEU A 153 21.99 7.00 -6.56
CA LEU A 153 21.59 8.40 -6.53
C LEU A 153 20.19 8.45 -5.93
N PHE A 154 20.04 9.14 -4.80
CA PHE A 154 18.75 9.40 -4.17
C PHE A 154 18.62 10.91 -3.93
N PRO A 155 17.48 11.52 -4.32
CA PRO A 155 16.36 10.93 -5.06
C PRO A 155 16.70 10.55 -6.50
N ASN A 156 15.87 9.70 -7.11
CA ASN A 156 16.01 9.30 -8.51
C ASN A 156 14.65 9.13 -9.18
N ILE A 157 14.43 9.87 -10.26
CA ILE A 157 13.21 9.79 -11.08
C ILE A 157 13.42 9.05 -12.40
N ILE A 158 14.58 8.44 -12.65
CA ILE A 158 14.87 7.74 -13.91
C ILE A 158 14.36 6.31 -13.82
N ALA A 159 13.54 5.91 -14.80
CA ALA A 159 12.98 4.56 -14.88
C ALA A 159 14.08 3.51 -15.05
N SER A 160 14.00 2.42 -14.28
CA SER A 160 14.82 1.23 -14.53
C SER A 160 14.47 0.65 -15.91
N LEU A 161 15.46 0.57 -16.80
CA LEU A 161 15.31 0.10 -18.18
C LEU A 161 15.23 -1.43 -18.23
N SER A 162 14.17 -2.03 -17.68
CA SER A 162 13.99 -3.48 -17.64
C SER A 162 13.21 -4.05 -18.83
N SER A 163 12.40 -3.22 -19.50
CA SER A 163 11.50 -3.66 -20.58
C SER A 163 11.60 -2.77 -21.82
N PRO A 164 11.51 -3.32 -23.04
CA PRO A 164 11.46 -2.53 -24.26
C PRO A 164 10.18 -1.69 -24.30
N ARG A 165 10.33 -0.39 -24.58
CA ARG A 165 9.22 0.58 -24.62
C ARG A 165 8.47 0.46 -25.94
N SER A 166 7.16 0.27 -25.88
CA SER A 166 6.31 0.21 -27.07
C SER A 166 6.05 1.60 -27.66
N VAL A 167 5.66 1.68 -28.94
CA VAL A 167 5.24 2.95 -29.57
C VAL A 167 4.07 3.59 -28.81
N MET A 168 3.14 2.76 -28.32
CA MET A 168 2.02 3.22 -27.50
C MET A 168 2.50 3.84 -26.19
N TRP A 169 3.47 3.21 -25.52
CA TRP A 169 4.07 3.74 -24.30
C TRP A 169 4.72 5.10 -24.56
N SER A 170 5.54 5.23 -25.60
CA SER A 170 6.23 6.50 -25.92
C SER A 170 5.25 7.63 -26.24
N ARG A 171 4.17 7.32 -26.99
CA ARG A 171 3.10 8.28 -27.27
C ARG A 171 2.40 8.73 -25.98
N ASN A 172 1.98 7.78 -25.15
CA ASN A 172 1.28 8.08 -23.90
C ASN A 172 2.17 8.90 -22.95
N MET A 173 3.46 8.54 -22.81
CA MET A 173 4.42 9.32 -22.01
C MET A 173 4.61 10.74 -22.53
N SER A 174 4.65 10.93 -23.85
CA SER A 174 4.73 12.27 -24.44
C SER A 174 3.51 13.10 -24.08
N GLN A 175 2.30 12.52 -24.16
CA GLN A 175 1.06 13.19 -23.75
C GLN A 175 1.05 13.57 -22.27
N VAL A 176 1.58 12.72 -21.39
CA VAL A 176 1.71 13.03 -19.94
C VAL A 176 2.61 14.26 -19.76
N LEU A 177 3.76 14.30 -20.43
CA LEU A 177 4.71 15.40 -20.32
C LEU A 177 4.18 16.71 -20.94
N GLU A 178 3.44 16.63 -22.05
CA GLU A 178 2.79 17.76 -22.72
C GLU A 178 1.64 18.36 -21.89
N ALA A 179 1.01 17.57 -21.01
CA ALA A 179 -0.07 18.04 -20.15
C ALA A 179 0.43 18.89 -18.97
N LEU A 180 1.71 18.75 -18.58
CA LEU A 180 2.30 19.49 -17.47
C LEU A 180 2.31 21.01 -17.76
N PRO A 181 2.00 21.86 -16.78
CA PRO A 181 2.01 23.31 -16.96
C PRO A 181 3.44 23.84 -17.10
N GLU A 182 3.57 25.12 -17.44
CA GLU A 182 4.88 25.76 -17.55
C GLU A 182 5.62 25.77 -16.21
N LYS A 183 6.96 25.80 -16.25
CA LYS A 183 7.80 25.74 -15.04
C LYS A 183 7.37 26.75 -13.97
N ALA A 184 7.10 27.99 -14.36
CA ALA A 184 6.69 29.03 -13.42
C ALA A 184 5.33 28.73 -12.73
N GLN A 185 4.39 28.12 -13.47
CA GLN A 185 3.11 27.68 -12.92
C GLN A 185 3.29 26.47 -12.00
N MET A 186 4.13 25.50 -12.40
CA MET A 186 4.48 24.35 -11.56
C MET A 186 5.11 24.81 -10.24
N ASP A 187 6.10 25.70 -10.28
CA ASP A 187 6.80 26.20 -9.09
C ASP A 187 5.80 26.83 -8.10
N LEU A 188 4.88 27.68 -8.57
CA LEU A 188 3.82 28.26 -7.75
C LEU A 188 2.88 27.21 -7.15
N MET A 189 2.44 26.24 -7.95
CA MET A 189 1.53 25.19 -7.48
C MET A 189 2.20 24.25 -6.48
N VAL A 190 3.49 23.96 -6.64
CA VAL A 190 4.28 23.16 -5.70
C VAL A 190 4.43 23.88 -4.38
N ASP A 191 4.75 25.18 -4.41
CA ASP A 191 4.84 26.01 -3.20
C ASP A 191 3.50 26.03 -2.46
N PHE A 192 2.41 26.29 -3.20
CA PHE A 192 1.06 26.25 -2.67
C PHE A 192 0.72 24.89 -2.05
N TYR A 193 1.03 23.78 -2.72
CA TYR A 193 0.73 22.46 -2.20
C TYR A 193 1.36 22.21 -0.83
N PHE A 194 2.66 22.50 -0.69
CA PHE A 194 3.38 22.24 0.56
C PHE A 194 3.05 23.25 1.66
N SER A 195 2.63 24.48 1.33
CA SER A 195 2.26 25.48 2.34
C SER A 195 0.78 25.43 2.76
N GLU A 196 -0.12 25.03 1.86
CA GLU A 196 -1.57 25.14 2.04
C GLU A 196 -2.29 23.79 2.12
N VAL A 197 -1.87 22.83 1.30
CA VAL A 197 -2.63 21.59 1.09
C VAL A 197 -2.12 20.47 1.98
N GLN A 198 -0.80 20.33 2.12
CA GLN A 198 -0.14 19.24 2.84
C GLN A 198 -0.06 19.48 4.37
N ILE A 199 -1.11 20.01 4.98
CA ILE A 199 -1.12 20.32 6.42
C ILE A 199 -1.52 19.10 7.23
N LEU A 200 -2.69 18.53 6.94
CA LEU A 200 -3.22 17.40 7.69
C LEU A 200 -2.63 16.05 7.28
N ARG A 201 -2.14 15.93 6.04
CA ARG A 201 -1.69 14.66 5.44
C ARG A 201 -0.43 14.87 4.60
N CYS A 202 0.67 14.29 5.03
CA CYS A 202 2.00 14.31 4.42
C CYS A 202 2.21 13.11 3.48
N TYR A 203 1.55 13.13 2.33
CA TYR A 203 1.72 12.07 1.32
C TYR A 203 3.10 12.11 0.65
N LEU A 204 3.68 13.30 0.50
CA LEU A 204 4.97 13.53 -0.17
C LEU A 204 5.98 14.16 0.79
N HIS A 205 7.24 13.77 0.65
CA HIS A 205 8.33 14.43 1.37
C HIS A 205 8.81 15.64 0.57
N GLU A 206 8.70 16.85 1.14
CA GLU A 206 8.86 18.10 0.38
C GLU A 206 10.24 18.24 -0.27
N SER A 207 11.32 18.17 0.52
CA SER A 207 12.67 18.41 -0.01
C SER A 207 13.10 17.37 -1.06
N VAL A 208 12.67 16.11 -0.88
CA VAL A 208 12.88 15.03 -1.86
C VAL A 208 12.12 15.35 -3.14
N PHE A 209 10.83 15.66 -3.05
CA PHE A 209 9.99 15.93 -4.21
C PHE A 209 10.45 17.17 -5.00
N ARG A 210 10.89 18.23 -4.32
CA ARG A 210 11.49 19.40 -4.96
C ARG A 210 12.79 19.07 -5.70
N SER A 211 13.64 18.22 -5.11
CA SER A 211 14.85 17.73 -5.77
C SER A 211 14.52 16.90 -7.01
N GLU A 212 13.47 16.09 -6.96
CA GLU A 212 12.97 15.31 -8.09
C GLU A 212 12.43 16.21 -9.23
N ILE A 213 11.71 17.29 -8.91
CA ILE A 213 11.29 18.27 -9.92
C ILE A 213 12.51 18.91 -10.60
N ALA A 214 13.56 19.25 -9.84
CA ALA A 214 14.78 19.77 -10.42
C ALA A 214 15.47 18.77 -11.37
N GLN A 215 15.39 17.46 -11.08
CA GLN A 215 15.85 16.41 -12.00
C GLN A 215 15.01 16.36 -13.28
N LEU A 216 13.68 16.53 -13.20
CA LEU A 216 12.82 16.57 -14.38
C LEU A 216 13.24 17.71 -15.32
N GLU A 217 13.47 18.91 -14.75
CA GLU A 217 13.89 20.07 -15.54
C GLU A 217 15.26 19.84 -16.19
N ALA A 218 16.22 19.25 -15.47
CA ALA A 218 17.50 18.86 -16.05
C ALA A 218 17.33 17.87 -17.21
N LEU A 219 16.48 16.85 -17.05
CA LEU A 219 16.21 15.86 -18.10
C LEU A 219 15.53 16.49 -19.32
N LYS A 220 14.60 17.44 -19.14
CA LYS A 220 14.01 18.21 -20.25
C LYS A 220 15.07 18.99 -21.03
N THR A 221 16.03 19.64 -20.35
CA THR A 221 17.10 20.39 -21.03
C THR A 221 18.04 19.50 -21.85
N LEU A 222 18.14 18.22 -21.49
CA LEU A 222 18.98 17.23 -22.16
C LEU A 222 18.20 16.41 -23.21
N ASP A 223 16.92 16.71 -23.44
CA ASP A 223 16.01 15.93 -24.29
C ASP A 223 15.88 14.45 -23.85
N LEU A 224 15.95 14.22 -22.53
CA LEU A 224 15.88 12.90 -21.89
C LEU A 224 14.59 12.73 -21.07
N GLN A 225 13.58 13.58 -21.24
CA GLN A 225 12.32 13.55 -20.49
C GLN A 225 11.58 12.21 -20.57
N LEU A 226 11.72 11.46 -21.67
CA LEU A 226 11.13 10.13 -21.77
C LEU A 226 11.82 9.11 -20.86
N SER A 227 13.00 9.38 -20.30
CA SER A 227 13.66 8.49 -19.33
C SER A 227 13.01 8.51 -17.94
N VAL A 228 12.16 9.51 -17.66
CA VAL A 228 11.48 9.68 -16.38
C VAL A 228 10.58 8.49 -16.06
N ASP A 229 10.53 8.12 -14.78
CA ASP A 229 9.66 7.11 -14.22
C ASP A 229 8.19 7.56 -14.33
N PRO A 230 7.35 6.83 -15.09
CA PRO A 230 5.93 7.13 -15.18
C PRO A 230 5.22 7.12 -13.82
N ALA A 231 5.68 6.32 -12.86
CA ALA A 231 5.07 6.30 -11.52
C ALA A 231 5.30 7.62 -10.77
N TRP A 232 6.45 8.25 -10.97
CA TRP A 232 6.71 9.59 -10.43
C TRP A 232 5.92 10.68 -11.16
N LEU A 233 5.79 10.58 -12.49
CA LEU A 233 4.92 11.51 -13.24
C LEU A 233 3.46 11.42 -12.77
N ALA A 234 3.00 10.23 -12.36
CA ALA A 234 1.68 10.09 -11.73
C ALA A 234 1.59 10.86 -10.41
N GLN A 235 2.63 10.84 -9.56
CA GLN A 235 2.65 11.65 -8.33
C GLN A 235 2.60 13.15 -8.63
N LEU A 236 3.39 13.62 -9.61
CA LEU A 236 3.39 15.02 -10.02
C LEU A 236 2.04 15.44 -10.59
N ALA A 237 1.46 14.65 -11.49
CA ALA A 237 0.14 14.91 -12.06
C ALA A 237 -0.94 14.96 -10.96
N ALA A 238 -0.93 13.99 -10.03
CA ALA A 238 -1.88 13.97 -8.91
C ALA A 238 -1.72 15.19 -7.99
N MET A 239 -0.50 15.56 -7.60
CA MET A 239 -0.25 16.73 -6.76
C MET A 239 -0.72 18.02 -7.43
N LEU A 240 -0.37 18.22 -8.71
CA LEU A 240 -0.80 19.40 -9.46
C LEU A 240 -2.33 19.42 -9.64
N TRP A 241 -2.93 18.26 -9.88
CA TRP A 241 -4.38 18.10 -10.02
C TRP A 241 -5.13 18.48 -8.75
N VAL A 242 -4.66 18.00 -7.59
CA VAL A 242 -5.18 18.38 -6.28
C VAL A 242 -5.01 19.88 -6.07
N SER A 243 -3.82 20.43 -6.35
CA SER A 243 -3.55 21.86 -6.19
C SER A 243 -4.49 22.73 -7.03
N CYS A 244 -4.85 22.32 -8.25
CA CYS A 244 -5.84 23.02 -9.07
C CYS A 244 -7.20 23.15 -8.36
N HIS A 245 -7.66 22.12 -7.65
CA HIS A 245 -8.95 22.15 -6.97
C HIS A 245 -8.97 23.19 -5.86
N PHE A 246 -7.96 23.17 -5.00
CA PHE A 246 -7.83 24.13 -3.91
C PHE A 246 -7.64 25.56 -4.43
N LEU A 247 -6.73 25.77 -5.39
CA LEU A 247 -6.49 27.09 -6.00
C LEU A 247 -7.70 27.64 -6.76
N ALA A 248 -8.59 26.78 -7.24
CA ALA A 248 -9.81 27.20 -7.94
C ALA A 248 -10.95 27.56 -6.99
N ASP A 249 -10.87 27.15 -5.73
CA ASP A 249 -11.79 27.52 -4.65
C ASP A 249 -11.32 28.77 -3.88
N GLU A 250 -10.01 29.03 -3.88
CA GLU A 250 -9.44 30.25 -3.31
C GLU A 250 -9.83 31.53 -4.07
N LEU A 251 -9.86 32.65 -3.34
CA LEU A 251 -10.05 33.98 -3.90
C LEU A 251 -8.93 34.32 -4.89
N GLU A 252 -9.29 34.91 -6.03
CA GLU A 252 -8.32 35.25 -7.07
C GLU A 252 -7.34 36.33 -6.58
N THR A 253 -6.06 35.97 -6.45
CA THR A 253 -5.00 36.94 -6.11
C THR A 253 -4.31 37.50 -7.36
N THR A 254 -3.81 38.73 -7.28
CA THR A 254 -3.05 39.37 -8.37
C THR A 254 -1.84 38.53 -8.80
N SER A 255 -1.13 37.94 -7.84
CA SER A 255 0.00 37.05 -8.10
C SER A 255 -0.42 35.86 -8.96
N ARG A 256 -1.51 35.16 -8.61
CA ARG A 256 -2.02 34.00 -9.36
C ARG A 256 -2.43 34.37 -10.79
N LEU A 257 -3.08 35.52 -10.97
CA LEU A 257 -3.47 36.02 -12.30
C LEU A 257 -2.26 36.38 -13.18
N ASN A 258 -1.18 36.88 -12.59
CA ASN A 258 0.06 37.18 -13.33
C ASN A 258 0.72 35.92 -13.92
N PHE A 259 0.52 34.75 -13.32
CA PHE A 259 0.96 33.46 -13.85
C PHE A 259 -0.06 32.81 -14.80
N GLY A 260 -1.15 33.51 -15.14
CA GLY A 260 -2.20 33.02 -16.04
C GLY A 260 -3.09 31.94 -15.42
N LEU A 261 -3.07 31.77 -14.09
CA LEU A 261 -3.82 30.75 -13.37
C LEU A 261 -5.20 31.28 -12.93
N ALA A 262 -5.98 31.77 -13.90
CA ALA A 262 -7.38 32.11 -13.65
C ALA A 262 -8.21 30.86 -13.35
N ARG A 263 -9.37 31.01 -12.70
CA ARG A 263 -10.22 29.87 -12.31
C ARG A 263 -10.55 28.95 -13.50
N SER A 264 -10.94 29.50 -14.65
CA SER A 264 -11.22 28.72 -15.86
C SER A 264 -10.00 27.90 -16.31
N THR A 265 -8.81 28.50 -16.28
CA THR A 265 -7.56 27.85 -16.66
C THR A 265 -7.22 26.71 -15.70
N LEU A 266 -7.47 26.87 -14.40
CA LEU A 266 -7.26 25.82 -13.39
C LEU A 266 -8.22 24.65 -13.59
N VAL A 267 -9.48 24.92 -13.94
CA VAL A 267 -10.47 23.87 -14.24
C VAL A 267 -10.06 23.08 -15.50
N ASP A 268 -9.66 23.76 -16.56
CA ASP A 268 -9.20 23.11 -17.80
C ASP A 268 -7.89 22.33 -17.57
N LEU A 269 -6.96 22.88 -16.78
CA LEU A 269 -5.72 22.22 -16.39
C LEU A 269 -6.00 20.99 -15.54
N ALA A 270 -6.95 21.05 -14.60
CA ALA A 270 -7.35 19.90 -13.79
C ALA A 270 -7.85 18.74 -14.66
N GLY A 271 -8.70 19.01 -15.66
CA GLY A 271 -9.14 17.99 -16.61
C GLY A 271 -7.98 17.29 -17.33
N ARG A 272 -7.05 18.08 -17.89
CA ARG A 272 -5.85 17.55 -18.58
C ARG A 272 -4.92 16.77 -17.66
N LEU A 273 -4.72 17.25 -16.42
CA LEU A 273 -3.87 16.58 -15.43
C LEU A 273 -4.46 15.25 -14.97
N PHE A 274 -5.79 15.14 -14.89
CA PHE A 274 -6.44 13.86 -14.58
C PHE A 274 -6.21 12.84 -15.70
N GLU A 275 -6.39 13.22 -16.96
CA GLU A 275 -6.08 12.34 -18.10
C GLU A 275 -4.60 11.94 -18.11
N ALA A 276 -3.70 12.89 -17.81
CA ALA A 276 -2.27 12.62 -17.69
C ALA A 276 -1.95 11.65 -16.54
N LEU A 277 -2.65 11.75 -15.40
CA LEU A 277 -2.52 10.82 -14.28
C LEU A 277 -2.89 9.39 -14.69
N GLU A 278 -4.01 9.20 -15.38
CA GLU A 278 -4.42 7.88 -15.87
C GLU A 278 -3.43 7.30 -16.89
N LEU A 279 -2.95 8.13 -17.82
CA LEU A 279 -1.94 7.74 -18.79
C LEU A 279 -0.61 7.36 -18.11
N ALA A 280 -0.21 8.09 -17.07
CA ALA A 280 0.99 7.81 -16.29
C ALA A 280 0.86 6.47 -15.54
N PHE A 281 -0.30 6.18 -14.93
CA PHE A 281 -0.58 4.87 -14.32
C PHE A 281 -0.46 3.72 -15.32
N MET A 282 -1.02 3.90 -16.52
CA MET A 282 -0.91 2.90 -17.58
C MET A 282 0.54 2.69 -18.03
N CYS A 283 1.33 3.77 -18.16
CA CYS A 283 2.75 3.70 -18.53
C CYS A 283 3.61 3.07 -17.43
N ALA A 284 3.20 3.19 -16.16
CA ALA A 284 3.84 2.56 -15.01
C ALA A 284 3.46 1.09 -14.80
N GLU A 285 2.52 0.58 -15.61
CA GLU A 285 1.98 -0.78 -15.47
C GLU A 285 1.43 -1.05 -14.06
N TRP A 286 0.81 -0.04 -13.44
CA TRP A 286 0.46 -0.01 -12.01
C TRP A 286 -0.30 -1.25 -11.46
N LEU A 287 -1.10 -1.93 -12.29
CA LEU A 287 -1.81 -3.16 -11.92
C LEU A 287 -0.92 -4.42 -11.90
N HIS A 288 0.24 -4.37 -12.56
CA HIS A 288 1.19 -5.49 -12.68
C HIS A 288 2.50 -5.21 -11.92
N LYS A 289 2.85 -3.94 -11.74
CA LYS A 289 4.06 -3.46 -11.07
C LYS A 289 3.64 -2.50 -9.94
N PRO A 290 3.24 -3.02 -8.77
CA PRO A 290 2.90 -2.18 -7.63
C PRO A 290 4.13 -1.39 -7.17
N GLN A 291 3.93 -0.11 -6.83
CA GLN A 291 4.99 0.78 -6.36
C GLN A 291 4.45 1.76 -5.31
N ILE A 292 5.30 2.22 -4.40
CA ILE A 292 4.95 3.23 -3.38
C ILE A 292 4.58 4.56 -4.04
N ARG A 293 5.25 4.95 -5.12
CA ARG A 293 4.92 6.18 -5.88
C ARG A 293 3.47 6.19 -6.38
N ILE A 294 3.01 5.04 -6.91
CA ILE A 294 1.62 4.86 -7.34
C ILE A 294 0.67 4.96 -6.14
N LEU A 295 1.01 4.33 -5.02
CA LEU A 295 0.22 4.39 -3.80
C LEU A 295 0.05 5.83 -3.30
N GLN A 296 1.12 6.61 -3.31
CA GLN A 296 1.10 8.03 -2.94
C GLN A 296 0.26 8.87 -3.91
N ALA A 297 0.37 8.62 -5.23
CA ALA A 297 -0.47 9.29 -6.23
C ALA A 297 -1.96 8.99 -6.05
N ILE A 298 -2.33 7.74 -5.77
CA ILE A 298 -3.71 7.37 -5.43
C ILE A 298 -4.16 8.05 -4.14
N SER A 299 -3.31 8.07 -3.11
CA SER A 299 -3.63 8.68 -1.81
C SER A 299 -3.89 10.19 -1.93
N LEU A 300 -3.07 10.90 -2.72
CA LEU A 300 -3.29 12.30 -3.08
C LEU A 300 -4.65 12.50 -3.73
N ALA A 301 -5.00 11.68 -4.70
CA ALA A 301 -6.27 11.82 -5.38
C ALA A 301 -7.49 11.49 -4.48
N LEU A 302 -7.35 10.50 -3.60
CA LEU A 302 -8.37 10.16 -2.61
C LEU A 302 -8.58 11.29 -1.60
N SER A 303 -7.59 12.15 -1.34
CA SER A 303 -7.75 13.24 -0.35
C SER A 303 -8.81 14.27 -0.74
N LEU A 304 -9.10 14.44 -2.03
CA LEU A 304 -10.20 15.30 -2.50
C LEU A 304 -11.59 14.73 -2.13
N SER A 305 -11.66 13.44 -1.83
CA SER A 305 -12.91 12.77 -1.50
C SER A 305 -13.23 12.72 0.00
N THR A 306 -12.24 12.95 0.85
CA THR A 306 -12.35 12.81 2.31
C THR A 306 -12.69 14.11 3.04
N GLN A 307 -12.96 15.20 2.33
CA GLN A 307 -13.21 16.53 2.90
C GLN A 307 -14.64 16.75 3.45
N GLY A 308 -15.43 15.69 3.66
CA GLY A 308 -16.79 15.81 4.20
C GLY A 308 -17.72 16.67 3.34
N GLN A 309 -18.67 17.36 3.96
CA GLN A 309 -19.69 18.20 3.30
C GLN A 309 -19.12 19.47 2.62
N TYR A 310 -17.81 19.70 2.68
CA TYR A 310 -17.10 20.83 2.06
C TYR A 310 -16.46 20.47 0.71
N SER A 311 -17.00 19.49 -0.02
CA SER A 311 -16.54 19.25 -1.38
C SER A 311 -17.11 20.32 -2.32
N GLY A 312 -16.29 21.31 -2.68
CA GLY A 312 -16.50 22.09 -3.90
C GLY A 312 -16.63 21.17 -5.14
N PRO A 313 -17.03 21.70 -6.31
CA PRO A 313 -17.15 20.88 -7.51
C PRO A 313 -15.80 20.25 -7.86
N LEU A 314 -15.75 18.92 -7.96
CA LEU A 314 -14.58 18.22 -8.48
C LEU A 314 -14.47 18.47 -9.99
N PHE A 315 -13.30 18.92 -10.42
CA PHE A 315 -12.95 19.17 -11.81
C PHE A 315 -12.27 17.93 -12.39
N GLY A 316 -13.03 17.16 -13.15
CA GLY A 316 -12.63 15.87 -13.71
C GLY A 316 -13.73 14.82 -13.50
N PRO A 317 -13.48 13.54 -13.85
CA PRO A 317 -14.49 12.50 -13.67
C PRO A 317 -14.59 12.14 -12.18
N SER A 318 -15.65 12.59 -11.51
CA SER A 318 -16.02 12.04 -10.21
C SER A 318 -17.33 11.27 -10.29
N ASN A 319 -17.25 9.97 -10.09
CA ASN A 319 -18.34 9.21 -9.51
C ASN A 319 -17.83 8.59 -8.19
N GLU A 320 -18.72 8.32 -7.24
CA GLU A 320 -18.34 7.70 -5.98
C GLU A 320 -17.68 6.34 -6.21
N GLN A 321 -18.09 5.60 -7.24
CA GLN A 321 -17.57 4.27 -7.58
C GLN A 321 -16.05 4.26 -7.85
N THR A 322 -15.51 5.26 -8.54
CA THR A 322 -14.08 5.38 -8.85
C THR A 322 -13.26 5.47 -7.56
N ARG A 323 -13.77 6.15 -6.53
CA ARG A 323 -13.08 6.28 -5.23
C ARG A 323 -12.91 4.93 -4.55
N TRP A 324 -13.98 4.14 -4.49
CA TRP A 324 -13.94 2.77 -3.92
C TRP A 324 -12.96 1.88 -4.67
N ILE A 325 -12.98 1.94 -6.01
CA ILE A 325 -12.05 1.17 -6.86
C ILE A 325 -10.60 1.57 -6.59
N TRP A 326 -10.31 2.88 -6.50
CA TRP A 326 -8.96 3.36 -6.23
C TRP A 326 -8.49 2.98 -4.84
N PHE A 327 -9.37 3.01 -3.84
CA PHE A 327 -9.09 2.51 -2.51
C PHE A 327 -8.77 0.99 -2.52
N ASP A 328 -9.58 0.17 -3.19
CA ASP A 328 -9.33 -1.27 -3.31
C ASP A 328 -7.99 -1.57 -3.98
N ILE A 329 -7.62 -0.78 -5.00
CA ILE A 329 -6.32 -0.90 -5.65
C ILE A 329 -5.19 -0.49 -4.70
N ALA A 330 -5.35 0.59 -3.93
CA ALA A 330 -4.37 1.01 -2.92
C ALA A 330 -4.16 -0.09 -1.85
N VAL A 331 -5.24 -0.71 -1.38
CA VAL A 331 -5.19 -1.91 -0.50
C VAL A 331 -4.40 -3.04 -1.17
N GLY A 332 -4.69 -3.31 -2.45
CA GLY A 332 -3.97 -4.32 -3.24
C GLY A 332 -2.46 -4.05 -3.32
N ILE A 333 -2.07 -2.80 -3.55
CA ILE A 333 -0.66 -2.37 -3.58
C ILE A 333 -0.01 -2.59 -2.21
N CYS A 334 -0.64 -2.15 -1.11
CA CYS A 334 -0.15 -2.38 0.26
C CYS A 334 0.04 -3.86 0.57
N LYS A 335 -0.87 -4.73 0.13
CA LYS A 335 -0.76 -6.18 0.31
C LYS A 335 0.36 -6.79 -0.53
N SER A 336 0.47 -6.38 -1.80
CA SER A 336 1.47 -6.91 -2.75
C SER A 336 2.90 -6.53 -2.35
N LEU A 337 3.11 -5.28 -1.91
CA LEU A 337 4.40 -4.80 -1.40
C LEU A 337 4.67 -5.17 0.06
N LYS A 338 3.71 -5.84 0.73
CA LYS A 338 3.76 -6.23 2.15
C LYS A 338 3.96 -5.05 3.11
N LEU A 339 3.41 -3.88 2.79
CA LEU A 339 3.53 -2.68 3.64
C LEU A 339 2.73 -2.78 4.95
N HIS A 340 1.82 -3.75 5.05
CA HIS A 340 1.05 -4.08 6.26
C HIS A 340 1.84 -4.97 7.25
N ALA A 341 3.03 -5.42 6.86
CA ALA A 341 3.93 -6.16 7.72
C ALA A 341 5.17 -5.33 8.10
N HIS A 342 5.76 -5.64 9.27
CA HIS A 342 6.98 -5.01 9.73
C HIS A 342 8.11 -5.10 8.68
N ALA A 343 8.69 -3.95 8.33
CA ALA A 343 9.73 -3.85 7.31
C ALA A 343 11.11 -4.24 7.85
N SER A 344 11.53 -5.49 7.59
CA SER A 344 12.89 -5.95 7.91
C SER A 344 13.94 -5.42 6.92
N ALA A 345 15.22 -5.53 7.25
CA ALA A 345 16.31 -5.18 6.34
C ALA A 345 16.25 -5.97 5.02
N GLU A 346 15.91 -7.26 5.07
CA GLU A 346 15.73 -8.09 3.88
C GLU A 346 14.52 -7.65 3.04
N HIS A 347 13.44 -7.21 3.70
CA HIS A 347 12.28 -6.67 3.00
C HIS A 347 12.64 -5.39 2.24
N LEU A 348 13.34 -4.45 2.88
CA LEU A 348 13.79 -3.21 2.23
C LEU A 348 14.70 -3.48 1.02
N LEU A 349 15.67 -4.39 1.15
CA LEU A 349 16.54 -4.80 0.03
C LEU A 349 15.77 -5.50 -1.10
N GLY A 350 14.75 -6.29 -0.73
CA GLY A 350 13.92 -7.03 -1.68
C GLY A 350 12.92 -6.14 -2.42
N LEU A 351 12.48 -5.03 -1.80
CA LEU A 351 11.47 -4.14 -2.34
C LEU A 351 11.93 -3.45 -3.63
N ARG A 352 13.19 -2.98 -3.66
CA ARG A 352 13.80 -2.28 -4.82
C ARG A 352 12.90 -1.16 -5.39
N ASP A 353 12.16 -0.48 -4.53
CA ASP A 353 11.23 0.58 -4.92
C ASP A 353 11.97 1.93 -4.94
N PRO A 354 11.87 2.72 -6.03
CA PRO A 354 12.56 4.01 -6.13
C PRO A 354 12.15 5.05 -5.09
N ALA A 355 10.99 4.91 -4.43
CA ALA A 355 10.56 5.79 -3.34
C ALA A 355 11.04 5.33 -1.94
N ALA A 356 11.59 4.12 -1.82
CA ALA A 356 12.08 3.57 -0.57
C ALA A 356 13.45 2.87 -0.77
N PRO A 357 14.52 3.64 -1.07
CA PRO A 357 15.83 3.05 -1.36
C PRO A 357 16.47 2.42 -0.11
N ALA A 358 17.16 1.30 -0.29
CA ALA A 358 17.76 0.56 0.81
C ALA A 358 18.94 1.30 1.47
N ASN A 359 19.60 2.20 0.75
CA ASN A 359 20.68 3.04 1.27
C ASN A 359 20.20 4.21 2.17
N ARG A 360 18.88 4.42 2.30
CA ARG A 360 18.26 5.40 3.23
C ARG A 360 17.28 4.68 4.17
N PRO A 361 17.76 3.85 5.10
CA PRO A 361 16.90 3.01 5.93
C PRO A 361 15.86 3.78 6.75
N LEU A 362 16.27 4.86 7.43
CA LEU A 362 15.37 5.66 8.26
C LEU A 362 14.22 6.26 7.42
N TYR A 363 14.58 6.97 6.34
CA TYR A 363 13.64 7.51 5.37
C TYR A 363 12.70 6.42 4.84
N SER A 364 13.25 5.32 4.30
CA SER A 364 12.47 4.27 3.65
C SER A 364 11.51 3.58 4.60
N THR A 365 11.94 3.28 5.84
CA THR A 365 11.08 2.71 6.87
C THR A 365 9.92 3.65 7.21
N GLU A 366 10.18 4.94 7.41
CA GLU A 366 9.12 5.88 7.77
C GLU A 366 8.19 6.19 6.59
N ILE A 367 8.70 6.30 5.35
CA ILE A 367 7.85 6.44 4.16
C ILE A 367 6.94 5.23 3.97
N ILE A 368 7.44 4.01 4.20
CA ILE A 368 6.61 2.80 4.15
C ILE A 368 5.51 2.84 5.22
N ARG A 369 5.86 3.19 6.46
CA ARG A 369 4.89 3.31 7.56
C ARG A 369 3.84 4.37 7.26
N ARG A 370 4.26 5.58 6.86
CA ARG A 370 3.36 6.68 6.51
C ARG A 370 2.45 6.31 5.34
N ALA A 371 2.99 5.72 4.27
CA ALA A 371 2.18 5.31 3.12
C ALA A 371 1.14 4.22 3.49
N PHE A 372 1.53 3.24 4.32
CA PHE A 372 0.60 2.22 4.80
C PHE A 372 -0.47 2.80 5.73
N HIS A 373 -0.07 3.57 6.74
CA HIS A 373 -1.00 4.16 7.71
C HIS A 373 -1.94 5.17 7.08
N ASN A 374 -1.55 5.77 5.95
CA ASN A 374 -2.44 6.58 5.14
C ASN A 374 -3.66 5.78 4.65
N ILE A 375 -3.44 4.58 4.12
CA ILE A 375 -4.52 3.69 3.66
C ILE A 375 -5.24 3.04 4.84
N TYR A 376 -4.51 2.72 5.91
CA TYR A 376 -5.10 2.13 7.11
C TYR A 376 -6.08 3.09 7.81
N TYR A 377 -5.76 4.39 7.83
CA TYR A 377 -6.67 5.45 8.23
C TYR A 377 -7.94 5.43 7.37
N LEU A 378 -7.81 5.43 6.04
CA LEU A 378 -8.98 5.38 5.15
C LEU A 378 -9.82 4.13 5.42
N ASP A 379 -9.20 2.95 5.54
CA ASP A 379 -9.87 1.70 5.88
C ASP A 379 -10.69 1.77 7.18
N ALA A 380 -10.26 2.58 8.15
CA ALA A 380 -10.99 2.79 9.41
C ALA A 380 -12.37 3.43 9.21
N PHE A 381 -12.51 4.29 8.19
CA PHE A 381 -13.71 5.10 7.94
C PHE A 381 -14.51 4.62 6.71
N THR A 382 -13.88 3.88 5.80
CA THR A 382 -14.51 3.22 4.64
C THR A 382 -15.60 2.23 5.07
N ALA A 383 -15.43 1.58 6.23
CA ALA A 383 -16.39 0.63 6.81
C ALA A 383 -17.75 1.25 7.24
N CYS A 384 -17.83 2.57 7.41
CA CYS A 384 -18.98 3.24 8.01
C CYS A 384 -20.13 3.56 7.03
N VAL A 385 -19.97 3.29 5.73
CA VAL A 385 -20.92 3.73 4.68
C VAL A 385 -21.89 2.63 4.23
N ASN A 386 -21.71 1.38 4.68
CA ASN A 386 -22.64 0.29 4.35
C ASN A 386 -23.60 -0.02 5.52
N PRO A 387 -24.86 0.46 5.48
CA PRO A 387 -25.84 0.19 6.53
C PRO A 387 -26.30 -1.28 6.59
N ASP A 388 -25.93 -2.10 5.61
CA ASP A 388 -26.45 -3.48 5.42
C ASP A 388 -25.49 -4.58 5.91
N LEU A 389 -24.48 -4.23 6.71
CA LEU A 389 -23.56 -5.19 7.31
C LEU A 389 -24.28 -6.03 8.38
N SER A 390 -24.91 -7.11 7.93
CA SER A 390 -25.11 -8.30 8.74
C SER A 390 -23.81 -8.60 9.49
N ARG A 391 -23.88 -8.81 10.81
CA ARG A 391 -22.80 -8.84 11.81
C ARG A 391 -21.68 -9.90 11.60
N ASN A 392 -21.52 -10.49 10.41
CA ASN A 392 -20.74 -11.73 10.21
C ASN A 392 -19.43 -11.59 9.42
N HIS A 393 -19.06 -10.41 8.88
CA HIS A 393 -17.78 -10.21 8.21
C HIS A 393 -17.07 -8.96 8.74
N SER A 394 -15.74 -9.06 8.94
CA SER A 394 -14.91 -7.90 9.28
C SER A 394 -15.05 -6.87 8.16
N PRO A 395 -15.51 -5.64 8.45
CA PRO A 395 -15.75 -4.63 7.41
C PRO A 395 -14.45 -4.00 6.90
N TYR A 396 -13.31 -4.41 7.46
CA TYR A 396 -12.00 -3.84 7.19
C TYR A 396 -11.21 -4.65 6.16
N SER A 397 -10.56 -3.95 5.25
CA SER A 397 -9.65 -4.52 4.27
C SER A 397 -8.39 -5.10 4.93
N PHE A 398 -8.05 -4.58 6.11
CA PHE A 398 -6.98 -5.05 6.99
C PHE A 398 -7.56 -5.46 8.36
N PRO A 399 -7.97 -6.73 8.54
CA PRO A 399 -8.53 -7.21 9.80
C PRO A 399 -7.57 -7.04 10.98
N GLU A 400 -8.12 -6.99 12.20
CA GLU A 400 -7.30 -6.95 13.42
C GLU A 400 -6.33 -8.15 13.49
N GLY A 401 -5.11 -7.91 13.94
CA GLY A 401 -4.03 -8.91 13.98
C GLY A 401 -3.38 -9.23 12.62
N SER A 402 -3.92 -8.75 11.49
CA SER A 402 -3.27 -8.89 10.18
C SER A 402 -2.19 -7.84 9.90
N VAL A 403 -2.16 -6.77 10.71
CA VAL A 403 -1.22 -5.66 10.59
C VAL A 403 -0.13 -5.80 11.64
N THR A 404 1.13 -5.77 11.19
CA THR A 404 2.30 -5.73 12.07
C THR A 404 3.21 -4.53 11.81
N THR A 405 2.85 -3.66 10.86
CA THR A 405 3.53 -2.39 10.61
C THR A 405 3.33 -1.45 11.79
N PRO A 406 4.41 -1.02 12.47
CA PRO A 406 4.32 -0.06 13.56
C PRO A 406 3.74 1.28 13.11
N GLU A 407 3.21 2.06 14.05
CA GLU A 407 2.82 3.45 13.78
C GLU A 407 4.03 4.27 13.30
N PRO A 408 3.82 5.25 12.40
CA PRO A 408 4.89 6.14 11.98
C PRO A 408 5.27 7.07 13.14
N ARG A 409 6.55 7.46 13.22
CA ARG A 409 7.05 8.27 14.35
C ARG A 409 7.18 9.75 13.95
N ASN A 410 7.22 10.62 14.96
CA ASN A 410 7.33 12.06 14.76
C ASN A 410 8.77 12.46 14.40
N TYR A 411 9.09 12.49 13.12
CA TYR A 411 10.37 12.98 12.61
C TYR A 411 10.17 14.28 11.84
N SER A 412 11.09 15.22 12.03
CA SER A 412 11.23 16.34 11.10
C SER A 412 11.72 15.85 9.73
N ASP A 413 11.40 16.59 8.68
CA ASP A 413 11.81 16.27 7.30
C ASP A 413 13.34 16.12 7.18
N ASP A 414 14.10 16.99 7.85
CA ASP A 414 15.57 16.92 7.82
C ASP A 414 16.11 15.68 8.54
N ALA A 415 15.49 15.29 9.66
CA ALA A 415 15.89 14.10 10.41
C ALA A 415 15.71 12.82 9.57
N LEU A 416 14.63 12.72 8.78
CA LEU A 416 14.39 11.58 7.89
C LEU A 416 15.51 11.39 6.86
N LEU A 417 16.12 12.48 6.40
CA LEU A 417 17.20 12.45 5.42
C LEU A 417 18.58 12.22 6.03
N SER A 418 18.68 12.11 7.36
CA SER A 418 19.92 11.83 8.05
C SER A 418 20.53 10.50 7.60
N LEU A 419 21.87 10.50 7.45
CA LEU A 419 22.66 9.29 7.21
C LEU A 419 23.13 8.63 8.51
N THR A 420 22.78 9.19 9.66
CA THR A 420 23.06 8.59 10.97
C THR A 420 21.75 8.32 11.69
N PRO A 421 21.71 7.36 12.64
CA PRO A 421 20.55 7.19 13.51
C PRO A 421 20.19 8.51 14.19
N VAL A 422 18.92 8.90 14.09
CA VAL A 422 18.33 10.05 14.76
C VAL A 422 17.08 9.54 15.44
N GLU A 423 16.86 9.98 16.68
CA GLU A 423 15.65 9.66 17.43
C GLU A 423 14.49 10.57 16.99
N PRO A 424 13.25 10.08 16.98
CA PRO A 424 12.10 10.93 16.74
C PRO A 424 11.93 11.90 17.90
N VAL A 425 11.30 13.02 17.59
CA VAL A 425 10.86 13.99 18.58
C VAL A 425 9.58 13.50 19.26
N GLU A 426 9.22 14.14 20.36
CA GLU A 426 8.02 13.75 21.12
C GLU A 426 6.75 14.02 20.32
N ALA A 427 5.66 13.31 20.63
CA ALA A 427 4.39 13.41 19.88
C ALA A 427 3.68 14.77 20.03
N TRP A 428 4.13 15.63 20.95
CA TRP A 428 3.65 17.01 21.12
C TRP A 428 4.60 18.06 20.54
N GLU A 429 5.79 17.66 20.05
CA GLU A 429 6.72 18.59 19.40
C GLU A 429 6.31 18.85 17.96
N MET A 430 6.38 20.12 17.55
CA MET A 430 5.96 20.53 16.21
C MET A 430 6.89 19.99 15.13
N THR A 431 6.29 19.19 14.25
CA THR A 431 6.84 18.84 12.94
C THR A 431 5.70 18.91 11.93
N LYS A 432 6.03 18.89 10.63
CA LYS A 432 4.99 18.80 9.58
C LYS A 432 4.12 17.55 9.71
N PHE A 433 4.64 16.48 10.30
CA PHE A 433 3.95 15.20 10.42
C PHE A 433 3.04 15.10 11.66
N VAL A 434 3.15 16.02 12.61
CA VAL A 434 2.47 15.92 13.92
C VAL A 434 0.95 15.78 13.79
N TRP A 435 0.33 16.47 12.83
CA TRP A 435 -1.11 16.40 12.59
C TRP A 435 -1.54 15.02 12.08
N GLU A 436 -0.81 14.47 11.11
CA GLU A 436 -1.09 13.13 10.57
C GLU A 436 -0.84 12.04 11.61
N LEU A 437 0.18 12.21 12.46
CA LEU A 437 0.45 11.32 13.59
C LEU A 437 -0.80 11.17 14.47
N HIS A 438 -1.35 12.29 14.95
CA HIS A 438 -2.54 12.27 15.82
C HIS A 438 -3.79 11.73 15.10
N LEU A 439 -3.98 12.06 13.82
CA LEU A 439 -5.06 11.47 13.00
C LEU A 439 -4.95 9.94 12.93
N ASN A 440 -3.74 9.40 12.75
CA ASN A 440 -3.51 7.96 12.70
C ASN A 440 -3.76 7.32 14.08
N THR A 441 -3.33 7.97 15.17
CA THR A 441 -3.61 7.51 16.54
C THR A 441 -5.12 7.45 16.81
N TYR A 442 -5.88 8.48 16.47
CA TYR A 442 -7.34 8.49 16.66
C TYR A 442 -8.05 7.46 15.77
N ALA A 443 -7.59 7.25 14.53
CA ALA A 443 -8.12 6.17 13.69
C ALA A 443 -7.83 4.78 14.27
N GLY A 444 -6.68 4.60 14.91
CA GLY A 444 -6.35 3.39 15.67
C GLY A 444 -7.35 3.13 16.80
N HIS A 445 -7.59 4.14 17.63
CA HIS A 445 -8.61 4.10 18.69
C HIS A 445 -9.99 3.76 18.12
N TRP A 446 -10.43 4.46 17.07
CA TRP A 446 -11.72 4.23 16.42
C TRP A 446 -11.92 2.77 16.01
N ARG A 447 -10.92 2.16 15.39
CA ARG A 447 -10.98 0.74 15.00
C ARG A 447 -11.13 -0.18 16.21
N GLN A 448 -10.36 0.06 17.27
CA GLN A 448 -10.46 -0.72 18.52
C GLN A 448 -11.87 -0.61 19.13
N TYR A 449 -12.45 0.59 19.16
CA TYR A 449 -13.85 0.77 19.59
C TYR A 449 -14.82 -0.02 18.73
N MET A 450 -14.76 0.14 17.41
CA MET A 450 -15.71 -0.48 16.50
C MET A 450 -15.66 -2.00 16.55
N VAL A 451 -14.47 -2.60 16.68
CA VAL A 451 -14.34 -4.05 16.86
C VAL A 451 -14.90 -4.50 18.21
N THR A 452 -14.58 -3.78 19.28
CA THR A 452 -15.05 -4.14 20.63
C THR A 452 -16.58 -4.03 20.75
N LEU A 453 -17.16 -2.95 20.21
CA LEU A 453 -18.60 -2.70 20.19
C LEU A 453 -19.37 -3.64 19.25
N GLY A 454 -18.77 -4.02 18.12
CA GLY A 454 -19.40 -4.91 17.14
C GLY A 454 -19.43 -6.39 17.55
N GLY A 455 -18.55 -6.80 18.46
CA GLY A 455 -18.32 -8.21 18.82
C GLY A 455 -19.04 -8.71 20.07
N GLN A 456 -19.71 -7.86 20.86
CA GLN A 456 -20.27 -8.24 22.15
C GLN A 456 -21.71 -7.74 22.36
N ASP A 457 -22.60 -8.63 22.80
CA ASP A 457 -23.96 -8.27 23.22
C ASP A 457 -23.98 -7.56 24.59
N GLU A 458 -22.97 -7.80 25.43
CA GLU A 458 -22.70 -7.05 26.68
C GLU A 458 -21.21 -6.68 26.76
N LEU A 459 -20.89 -5.38 26.80
CA LEU A 459 -19.52 -4.90 27.02
C LEU A 459 -19.25 -4.75 28.53
N PRO A 460 -18.20 -5.39 29.08
CA PRO A 460 -17.75 -5.13 30.44
C PRO A 460 -17.37 -3.66 30.65
N TYR A 461 -17.80 -3.08 31.77
CA TYR A 461 -17.46 -1.70 32.14
C TYR A 461 -15.95 -1.45 32.17
N ASP A 462 -15.17 -2.41 32.69
CA ASP A 462 -13.71 -2.31 32.76
C ASP A 462 -13.06 -2.16 31.38
N THR A 463 -13.59 -2.84 30.36
CA THR A 463 -13.11 -2.72 28.97
C THR A 463 -13.40 -1.33 28.41
N LEU A 464 -14.62 -0.82 28.64
CA LEU A 464 -14.99 0.54 28.24
C LEU A 464 -14.14 1.60 28.94
N GLN A 465 -13.88 1.42 30.24
CA GLN A 465 -13.04 2.31 31.02
C GLN A 465 -11.59 2.32 30.52
N GLN A 466 -11.04 1.15 30.16
CA GLN A 466 -9.69 1.05 29.58
C GLN A 466 -9.59 1.77 28.24
N LEU A 467 -10.54 1.53 27.32
CA LEU A 467 -10.58 2.21 26.03
C LEU A 467 -10.71 3.73 26.20
N SER A 468 -11.60 4.17 27.10
CA SER A 468 -11.79 5.59 27.39
C SER A 468 -10.51 6.24 27.94
N THR A 469 -9.79 5.54 28.82
CA THR A 469 -8.53 6.02 29.39
C THR A 469 -7.46 6.19 28.30
N GLN A 470 -7.33 5.22 27.38
CA GLN A 470 -6.34 5.28 26.29
C GLN A 470 -6.58 6.46 25.33
N VAL A 471 -7.84 6.73 25.01
CA VAL A 471 -8.20 7.92 24.21
C VAL A 471 -7.87 9.19 24.96
N LEU A 472 -8.22 9.29 26.24
CA LEU A 472 -7.97 10.49 27.04
C LEU A 472 -6.46 10.76 27.17
N GLU A 473 -5.65 9.73 27.34
CA GLU A 473 -4.18 9.85 27.37
C GLU A 473 -3.64 10.40 26.04
N SER A 474 -4.07 9.83 24.92
CA SER A 474 -3.65 10.28 23.57
C SER A 474 -4.13 11.71 23.28
N HIS A 475 -5.36 12.02 23.70
CA HIS A 475 -5.93 13.36 23.55
C HIS A 475 -5.18 14.38 24.41
N GLN A 476 -4.76 14.02 25.62
CA GLN A 476 -3.97 14.91 26.47
C GLN A 476 -2.60 15.24 25.85
N VAL A 477 -1.96 14.25 25.21
CA VAL A 477 -0.73 14.46 24.41
C VAL A 477 -1.00 15.47 23.29
N PHE A 478 -2.09 15.30 22.54
CA PHE A 478 -2.49 16.23 21.48
C PHE A 478 -2.77 17.66 21.99
N LEU A 479 -3.50 17.80 23.10
CA LEU A 479 -3.77 19.10 23.72
C LEU A 479 -2.48 19.82 24.17
N THR A 480 -1.41 19.08 24.45
CA THR A 480 -0.12 19.65 24.85
C THR A 480 0.51 20.48 23.73
N ILE A 481 0.20 20.19 22.46
CA ILE A 481 0.65 21.00 21.31
C ILE A 481 0.16 22.45 21.49
N LYS A 482 -1.14 22.64 21.72
CA LYS A 482 -1.75 23.97 21.85
C LYS A 482 -1.30 24.73 23.09
N THR A 483 -0.89 24.04 24.15
CA THR A 483 -0.43 24.70 25.38
C THR A 483 1.06 25.03 25.38
N THR A 484 1.86 24.37 24.54
CA THR A 484 3.32 24.53 24.51
C THR A 484 3.84 25.24 23.27
N GLN A 485 3.03 25.36 22.21
CA GLN A 485 3.44 25.87 20.91
C GLN A 485 2.57 27.05 20.48
N GLU A 486 3.18 28.03 19.80
CA GLU A 486 2.44 29.10 19.14
C GLU A 486 2.02 28.61 17.75
N LEU A 487 0.72 28.29 17.60
CA LEU A 487 0.17 27.82 16.35
C LEU A 487 -0.17 28.99 15.44
N ASP A 488 0.20 28.88 14.16
CA ASP A 488 -0.29 29.81 13.15
C ASP A 488 -1.80 29.61 12.87
N GLU A 489 -2.37 30.41 11.97
CA GLU A 489 -3.80 30.36 11.65
C GLU A 489 -4.24 28.98 11.14
N ARG A 490 -3.40 28.31 10.35
CA ARG A 490 -3.74 27.04 9.71
C ARG A 490 -3.48 25.86 10.61
N GLU A 491 -2.40 25.91 11.39
CA GLU A 491 -2.14 24.98 12.47
C GLU A 491 -3.25 25.05 13.52
N SER A 492 -3.77 26.24 13.81
CA SER A 492 -4.95 26.42 14.67
C SER A 492 -6.21 25.78 14.07
N LEU A 493 -6.41 25.90 12.75
CA LEU A 493 -7.51 25.24 12.05
C LEU A 493 -7.34 23.71 12.04
N ALA A 494 -6.13 23.22 11.75
CA ALA A 494 -5.81 21.79 11.80
C ALA A 494 -6.05 21.21 13.19
N PHE A 495 -5.62 21.93 14.23
CA PHE A 495 -5.90 21.57 15.61
C PHE A 495 -7.40 21.49 15.87
N ALA A 496 -8.18 22.49 15.44
CA ALA A 496 -9.63 22.49 15.62
C ALA A 496 -10.30 21.30 14.92
N ILE A 497 -9.96 21.03 13.66
CA ILE A 497 -10.50 19.92 12.88
C ILE A 497 -10.24 18.56 13.54
N ILE A 498 -9.05 18.35 14.11
CA ILE A 498 -8.69 17.09 14.76
C ILE A 498 -9.33 16.97 16.15
N ASN A 499 -9.60 18.10 16.80
CA ASN A 499 -10.16 18.16 18.15
C ASN A 499 -11.69 18.00 18.18
N GLU A 500 -12.38 18.35 17.11
CA GLU A 500 -13.83 18.14 16.91
C GLU A 500 -14.15 16.67 16.65
#